data_AF-A0A8T7L6B5-F1
#
_entry.id   AF-A0A8T7L6B5-F1
#
_cell.length_a   1.000
_cell.length_b   1.000
_cell.length_c   1.000
_cell.angle_alpha   90.00
_cell.angle_beta   90.00
_cell.angle_gamma   90.00
#
_symmetry.space_group_name_H-M   'P 1'
#
loop_
_entity.id
_entity.type
_entity.pdbx_description
1 polymer ?
#
loop_
_entity_poly.entity_id
_entity_poly.type
_entity_poly.pdbx_seq_one_letter_code
_entity_poly.pdbx_strand_id
1 'polypeptide(L)'
;MSASSVSLSASAAPALEQDKSSLWLRNRRWDMIFIIISVLGVPLPYLFYLFGKDALQMDPDVARNIINGFVAIAVGGPHMMSTLLRTSFDGDFRQRYPMLVRSSIIIPIIVVSLAFLNLTLLLTIFFFWAMLHVLHQVTYIVELYNHKEHTIVRRGSAVSLQSRMIDYAVVLTCLFPMAAFKISQGTFAVGTNDLTRVIPDAFQHPWLFVAAAGVFFVSLGAFIVKSIQEHRAGILNWPKTIFIGLTVAVFFPLAAFENLDTAFQGANMWHSFQYLAITFYIIKIKQQYGNLDQSAPLVARFSKGKDSRGLFVLSALMLFGSVVVFIVMRFLAGYVNPAIIDPATYATTDAYLKAVDLWRFDVAYYTAILSFLWIHYYHDHFLFTNFEALDEAFK
;
A
#
# COMPACT_ATOMS: atom_id res chain seq x y z
N MET A 1 44.13 -16.84 -35.66
CA MET A 1 42.83 -17.03 -34.99
C MET A 1 42.26 -15.66 -34.69
N SER A 2 41.34 -15.17 -35.53
CA SER A 2 40.67 -13.89 -35.35
C SER A 2 39.50 -14.07 -34.39
N ALA A 3 39.57 -13.47 -33.21
CA ALA A 3 38.47 -13.44 -32.25
C ALA A 3 37.42 -12.45 -32.76
N SER A 4 36.32 -12.98 -33.29
CA SER A 4 35.13 -12.21 -33.66
C SER A 4 34.46 -11.70 -32.38
N SER A 5 34.53 -10.39 -32.15
CA SER A 5 33.73 -9.72 -31.12
C SER A 5 32.25 -9.84 -31.48
N VAL A 6 31.51 -10.69 -30.77
CA VAL A 6 30.05 -10.70 -30.82
C VAL A 6 29.56 -9.40 -30.18
N SER A 7 29.27 -8.41 -31.01
CA SER A 7 28.46 -7.27 -30.61
C SER A 7 27.07 -7.81 -30.26
N LEU A 8 26.79 -7.94 -28.97
CA LEU A 8 25.42 -8.11 -28.47
C LEU A 8 24.69 -6.79 -28.75
N SER A 9 24.14 -6.67 -29.96
CA SER A 9 23.13 -5.67 -30.27
C SER A 9 22.01 -5.86 -29.25
N ALA A 10 21.91 -4.91 -28.33
CA ALA A 10 20.79 -4.81 -27.42
C ALA A 10 19.53 -4.74 -28.30
N SER A 11 18.78 -5.86 -28.38
CA SER A 11 17.46 -5.85 -29.00
C SER A 11 16.65 -4.83 -28.21
N ALA A 12 16.43 -3.66 -28.81
CA ALA A 12 15.57 -2.63 -28.25
C ALA A 12 14.25 -3.30 -27.87
N ALA A 13 13.88 -3.19 -26.59
CA ALA A 13 12.56 -3.64 -26.16
C ALA A 13 11.52 -2.92 -27.04
N PRO A 14 10.44 -3.60 -27.47
CA PRO A 14 9.40 -2.94 -28.26
C PRO A 14 8.94 -1.69 -27.52
N ALA A 15 8.74 -0.60 -28.27
CA ALA A 15 8.32 0.69 -27.71
C ALA A 15 7.08 0.49 -26.83
N LEU A 16 7.05 1.11 -25.65
CA LEU A 16 5.79 1.22 -24.90
C LEU A 16 4.84 2.05 -25.75
N GLU A 17 3.91 1.38 -26.44
CA GLU A 17 2.85 2.03 -27.20
C GLU A 17 1.99 2.84 -26.23
N GLN A 18 2.22 4.16 -26.18
CA GLN A 18 1.45 5.11 -25.39
C GLN A 18 0.44 5.80 -26.30
N ASP A 19 -0.84 5.64 -25.97
CA ASP A 19 -1.89 6.41 -26.62
C ASP A 19 -1.91 7.83 -26.03
N LYS A 20 -1.25 8.76 -26.74
CA LYS A 20 -1.19 10.18 -26.35
C LYS A 20 -2.55 10.88 -26.45
N SER A 21 -3.49 10.35 -27.23
CA SER A 21 -4.82 10.95 -27.45
C SER A 21 -5.88 10.50 -26.44
N SER A 22 -5.55 9.50 -25.62
CA SER A 22 -6.51 8.84 -24.74
C SER A 22 -6.35 9.19 -23.28
N LEU A 23 -7.47 9.17 -22.55
CA LEU A 23 -7.54 9.40 -21.10
C LEU A 23 -6.97 8.24 -20.27
N TRP A 24 -6.76 7.05 -20.86
CA TRP A 24 -6.13 5.90 -20.18
C TRP A 24 -4.64 6.15 -19.98
N LEU A 25 -4.08 5.90 -18.79
CA LEU A 25 -2.67 6.16 -18.45
C LEU A 25 -1.70 5.52 -19.44
N ARG A 26 -1.83 4.20 -19.64
CA ARG A 26 -1.03 3.46 -20.62
C ARG A 26 -1.85 3.12 -21.85
N ASN A 27 -2.89 2.31 -21.67
CA ASN A 27 -3.89 1.97 -22.67
C ASN A 27 -5.10 1.33 -21.98
N ARG A 28 -6.25 1.34 -22.66
CA ARG A 28 -7.51 0.84 -22.09
C ARG A 28 -7.40 -0.53 -21.45
N ARG A 29 -6.72 -1.48 -22.11
CA ARG A 29 -6.64 -2.87 -21.63
C ARG A 29 -5.81 -2.96 -20.34
N TRP A 30 -4.67 -2.28 -20.29
CA TRP A 30 -3.79 -2.30 -19.13
C TRP A 30 -4.44 -1.64 -17.92
N ASP A 31 -4.98 -0.44 -18.09
CA ASP A 31 -5.66 0.30 -17.03
C ASP A 31 -6.89 -0.46 -16.51
N MET A 32 -7.71 -0.99 -17.42
CA MET A 32 -8.87 -1.81 -17.04
C MET A 32 -8.44 -3.04 -16.24
N ILE A 33 -7.37 -3.75 -16.60
CA ILE A 33 -6.97 -4.97 -15.90
C ILE A 33 -6.31 -4.65 -14.55
N PHE A 34 -5.28 -3.81 -14.55
CA PHE A 34 -4.40 -3.64 -13.40
C PHE A 34 -4.87 -2.59 -12.41
N ILE A 35 -5.54 -1.54 -12.89
CA ILE A 35 -5.99 -0.43 -12.03
C ILE A 35 -7.44 -0.64 -11.58
N ILE A 36 -8.29 -1.12 -12.48
CA ILE A 36 -9.74 -1.17 -12.27
C ILE A 36 -10.19 -2.59 -11.85
N ILE A 37 -10.07 -3.58 -12.74
CA ILE A 37 -10.58 -4.95 -12.54
C ILE A 37 -9.80 -5.71 -11.46
N SER A 38 -8.58 -5.28 -11.11
CA SER A 38 -7.84 -5.82 -9.97
C SER A 38 -8.62 -5.74 -8.66
N VAL A 39 -9.65 -4.88 -8.57
CA VAL A 39 -10.60 -4.80 -7.45
C VAL A 39 -11.36 -6.10 -7.20
N LEU A 40 -11.57 -6.93 -8.23
CA LEU A 40 -12.19 -8.25 -8.09
C LEU A 40 -11.32 -9.21 -7.26
N GLY A 41 -10.03 -8.89 -7.08
CA GLY A 41 -9.15 -9.60 -6.17
C GLY A 41 -9.46 -9.34 -4.70
N VAL A 42 -10.04 -8.20 -4.34
CA VAL A 42 -10.26 -7.79 -2.94
C VAL A 42 -11.04 -8.82 -2.12
N PRO A 43 -12.15 -9.42 -2.58
CA PRO A 43 -12.84 -10.43 -1.78
C PRO A 43 -12.05 -11.74 -1.63
N LEU A 44 -11.03 -12.03 -2.46
CA LEU A 44 -10.40 -13.34 -2.52
C LEU A 44 -9.74 -13.76 -1.19
N PRO A 45 -8.93 -12.93 -0.50
CA PRO A 45 -8.34 -13.32 0.79
C PRO A 45 -9.41 -13.69 1.83
N TYR A 46 -10.50 -12.92 1.89
CA TYR A 46 -11.60 -13.21 2.81
C TYR A 46 -12.36 -14.49 2.43
N LEU A 47 -12.63 -14.70 1.14
CA LEU A 47 -13.27 -15.93 0.65
C LEU A 47 -12.41 -17.17 0.90
N PHE A 48 -11.09 -17.09 0.72
CA PHE A 48 -10.19 -18.20 1.04
C PHE A 48 -10.09 -18.46 2.54
N TYR A 49 -10.16 -17.41 3.36
CA TYR A 49 -10.29 -17.55 4.81
C TYR A 49 -11.59 -18.29 5.19
N LEU A 50 -12.74 -17.88 4.63
CA LEU A 50 -14.01 -18.57 4.85
C LEU A 50 -13.96 -20.01 4.35
N PHE A 51 -13.36 -20.27 3.19
CA PHE A 51 -13.19 -21.62 2.69
C PHE A 51 -12.35 -22.49 3.63
N GLY A 52 -11.22 -21.99 4.13
CA GLY A 52 -10.41 -22.69 5.11
C GLY A 52 -11.17 -22.98 6.41
N LYS A 53 -11.86 -21.97 6.95
CA LYS A 53 -12.62 -22.07 8.21
C LYS A 53 -13.84 -22.99 8.07
N ASP A 54 -14.67 -22.79 7.06
CA ASP A 54 -16.00 -23.38 6.97
C ASP A 54 -16.03 -24.67 6.13
N ALA A 55 -15.28 -24.72 5.02
CA ALA A 55 -15.25 -25.90 4.15
C ALA A 55 -14.19 -26.92 4.57
N LEU A 56 -13.00 -26.45 5.01
CA LEU A 56 -11.91 -27.31 5.45
C LEU A 56 -11.86 -27.51 6.98
N GLN A 57 -12.74 -26.84 7.73
CA GLN A 57 -12.80 -26.91 9.21
C GLN A 57 -11.46 -26.60 9.88
N MET A 58 -10.66 -25.72 9.27
CA MET A 58 -9.40 -25.27 9.84
C MET A 58 -9.66 -24.37 11.04
N ASP A 59 -8.75 -24.41 12.00
CA ASP A 59 -8.71 -23.42 13.07
C ASP A 59 -8.69 -21.99 12.47
N PRO A 60 -9.55 -21.07 12.94
CA PRO A 60 -9.67 -19.73 12.36
C PRO A 60 -8.36 -18.94 12.37
N ASP A 61 -7.52 -19.10 13.40
CA ASP A 61 -6.24 -18.41 13.48
C ASP A 61 -5.23 -19.00 12.49
N VAL A 62 -5.22 -20.32 12.31
CA VAL A 62 -4.40 -20.96 11.28
C VAL A 62 -4.82 -20.50 9.89
N ALA A 63 -6.12 -20.52 9.57
CA ALA A 63 -6.63 -20.06 8.28
C ALA A 63 -6.27 -18.59 8.02
N ARG A 64 -6.50 -17.71 9.01
CA ARG A 64 -6.14 -16.29 8.94
C ARG A 64 -4.65 -16.08 8.67
N ASN A 65 -3.78 -16.72 9.46
CA ASN A 65 -2.33 -16.53 9.35
C ASN A 65 -1.76 -17.04 8.02
N ILE A 66 -2.30 -18.12 7.45
CA ILE A 66 -1.90 -18.61 6.13
C ILE A 66 -2.22 -17.58 5.05
N ILE A 67 -3.44 -17.03 5.05
CA ILE A 67 -3.85 -16.02 4.07
C ILE A 67 -3.02 -14.74 4.23
N ASN A 68 -2.84 -14.27 5.47
CA ASN A 68 -2.02 -13.10 5.75
C ASN A 68 -0.58 -13.30 5.30
N GLY A 69 0.04 -14.43 5.63
CA GLY A 69 1.41 -14.75 5.24
C GLY A 69 1.55 -14.83 3.73
N PHE A 70 0.59 -15.46 3.04
CA PHE A 70 0.60 -15.54 1.59
C PHE A 70 0.52 -14.16 0.94
N VAL A 71 -0.47 -13.33 1.31
CA VAL A 71 -0.64 -12.00 0.73
C VAL A 71 0.56 -11.10 1.05
N ALA A 72 1.05 -11.15 2.30
CA ALA A 72 2.21 -10.38 2.73
C ALA A 72 3.48 -10.76 1.98
N ILE A 73 3.76 -12.03 1.73
CA ILE A 73 5.00 -12.46 1.06
C ILE A 73 4.88 -12.34 -0.46
N ALA A 74 3.75 -12.76 -1.03
CA ALA A 74 3.58 -12.86 -2.47
C ALA A 74 3.28 -11.50 -3.13
N VAL A 75 2.64 -10.57 -2.41
CA VAL A 75 2.16 -9.31 -3.01
C VAL A 75 2.62 -8.10 -2.20
N GLY A 76 2.35 -8.07 -0.89
CA GLY A 76 2.65 -6.93 -0.04
C GLY A 76 4.15 -6.63 0.11
N GLY A 77 4.97 -7.67 0.22
CA GLY A 77 6.41 -7.59 0.39
C GLY A 77 7.10 -7.01 -0.85
N PRO A 78 6.88 -7.58 -2.05
CA PRO A 78 7.38 -7.00 -3.29
C PRO A 78 6.89 -5.56 -3.49
N HIS A 79 5.63 -5.26 -3.15
CA HIS A 79 5.08 -3.90 -3.21
C HIS A 79 5.87 -2.93 -2.32
N MET A 80 6.00 -3.22 -1.03
CA MET A 80 6.73 -2.40 -0.06
C MET A 80 8.18 -2.15 -0.52
N MET A 81 8.86 -3.20 -0.99
CA MET A 81 10.25 -3.11 -1.41
C MET A 81 10.41 -2.38 -2.75
N SER A 82 9.39 -2.36 -3.60
CA SER A 82 9.48 -1.71 -4.91
C SER A 82 9.62 -0.18 -4.83
N THR A 83 9.25 0.46 -3.72
CA THR A 83 9.54 1.88 -3.43
C THR A 83 11.04 2.18 -3.46
N LEU A 84 11.87 1.24 -2.99
CA LEU A 84 13.32 1.41 -2.97
C LEU A 84 13.90 1.47 -4.39
N LEU A 85 13.25 0.85 -5.37
CA LEU A 85 13.67 0.92 -6.78
C LEU A 85 13.57 2.33 -7.36
N ARG A 86 12.62 3.14 -6.86
CA ARG A 86 12.40 4.54 -7.29
C ARG A 86 13.06 5.56 -6.38
N THR A 87 13.66 5.12 -5.27
CA THR A 87 14.22 6.01 -4.25
C THR A 87 15.67 5.63 -3.92
N SER A 88 15.89 4.74 -2.96
CA SER A 88 17.23 4.41 -2.46
C SER A 88 18.16 3.81 -3.53
N PHE A 89 17.63 3.10 -4.53
CA PHE A 89 18.43 2.58 -5.64
C PHE A 89 18.51 3.51 -6.86
N ASP A 90 17.85 4.66 -6.82
CA ASP A 90 17.98 5.70 -7.83
C ASP A 90 18.95 6.78 -7.34
N GLY A 91 20.12 6.85 -7.97
CA GLY A 91 21.16 7.85 -7.68
C GLY A 91 20.66 9.28 -7.83
N ASP A 92 19.84 9.56 -8.85
CA ASP A 92 19.28 10.90 -9.07
C ASP A 92 18.33 11.29 -7.95
N PHE A 93 17.53 10.34 -7.47
CA PHE A 93 16.63 10.58 -6.34
C PHE A 93 17.42 10.88 -5.06
N ARG A 94 18.45 10.09 -4.77
CA ARG A 94 19.30 10.29 -3.58
C ARG A 94 20.06 11.62 -3.62
N GLN A 95 20.49 12.07 -4.79
CA GLN A 95 21.16 13.35 -4.96
C GLN A 95 20.20 14.53 -4.82
N ARG A 96 18.98 14.42 -5.35
CA ARG A 96 17.97 15.49 -5.27
C ARG A 96 17.29 15.58 -3.90
N TYR A 97 17.05 14.45 -3.24
CA TYR A 97 16.33 14.37 -1.96
C TYR A 97 17.12 13.65 -0.88
N PRO A 98 18.36 14.09 -0.55
CA PRO A 98 19.21 13.39 0.40
C PRO A 98 18.63 13.40 1.82
N MET A 99 17.92 14.47 2.21
CA MET A 99 17.31 14.57 3.53
C MET A 99 16.17 13.58 3.74
N LEU A 100 15.36 13.31 2.70
CA LEU A 100 14.29 12.31 2.76
C LEU A 100 14.87 10.91 2.99
N VAL A 101 15.96 10.57 2.32
CA VAL A 101 16.60 9.25 2.48
C VAL A 101 17.31 9.13 3.84
N ARG A 102 17.89 10.22 4.36
CA ARG A 102 18.58 10.21 5.66
C ARG A 102 17.59 10.18 6.83
N SER A 103 16.47 10.90 6.75
CA SER A 103 15.46 10.93 7.82
C SER A 103 14.75 9.59 8.01
N SER A 104 14.75 8.71 7.00
CA SER A 104 14.12 7.39 7.10
C SER A 104 14.76 6.49 8.17
N ILE A 105 16.01 6.77 8.60
CA ILE A 105 16.69 6.07 9.71
C ILE A 105 15.98 6.28 11.05
N ILE A 106 15.26 7.39 11.21
CA ILE A 106 14.50 7.68 12.43
C ILE A 106 13.36 6.67 12.61
N ILE A 107 12.78 6.18 11.51
CA ILE A 107 11.59 5.31 11.53
C ILE A 107 11.88 3.98 12.25
N PRO A 108 12.94 3.20 11.90
CA PRO A 108 13.30 2.01 12.66
C PRO A 108 13.54 2.26 14.15
N ILE A 109 14.12 3.42 14.52
CA ILE A 109 14.36 3.76 15.94
C ILE A 109 13.02 3.90 16.68
N ILE A 110 12.05 4.60 16.09
CA ILE A 110 10.70 4.75 16.65
C ILE A 110 10.01 3.39 16.74
N VAL A 111 10.05 2.60 15.67
CA VAL A 111 9.40 1.27 15.60
C VAL A 111 9.97 0.33 16.65
N VAL A 112 11.30 0.20 16.74
CA VAL A 112 11.96 -0.63 17.76
C VAL A 112 11.55 -0.15 19.15
N SER A 113 11.65 1.14 19.42
CA SER A 113 11.32 1.70 20.74
C SER A 113 9.88 1.39 21.13
N LEU A 114 8.91 1.63 20.25
CA LEU A 114 7.50 1.33 20.52
C LEU A 114 7.22 -0.17 20.60
N ALA A 115 7.89 -1.02 19.84
CA ALA A 115 7.72 -2.46 19.92
C ALA A 115 8.09 -2.98 21.32
N PHE A 116 9.17 -2.48 21.92
CA PHE A 116 9.58 -2.84 23.27
C PHE A 116 8.72 -2.20 24.36
N LEU A 117 8.24 -0.96 24.16
CA LEU A 117 7.54 -0.19 25.19
C LEU A 117 6.02 -0.40 25.19
N ASN A 118 5.38 -0.40 24.02
CA ASN A 118 3.95 -0.53 23.87
C ASN A 118 3.57 -1.00 22.45
N LEU A 119 3.55 -2.31 22.25
CA LEU A 119 3.24 -2.92 20.96
C LEU A 119 1.84 -2.55 20.47
N THR A 120 0.85 -2.48 21.36
CA THR A 120 -0.52 -2.09 20.99
C THR A 120 -0.56 -0.68 20.41
N LEU A 121 0.16 0.27 21.01
CA LEU A 121 0.27 1.63 20.49
C LEU A 121 0.96 1.66 19.12
N LEU A 122 2.04 0.89 18.94
CA LEU A 122 2.71 0.75 17.65
C LEU A 122 1.73 0.27 16.57
N LEU A 123 0.98 -0.81 16.85
CA LEU A 123 0.01 -1.37 15.91
C LEU A 123 -1.10 -0.39 15.59
N THR A 124 -1.64 0.33 16.57
CA THR A 124 -2.69 1.32 16.32
C THR A 124 -2.22 2.47 15.44
N ILE A 125 -1.04 3.06 15.73
CA ILE A 125 -0.46 4.12 14.89
C ILE A 125 -0.21 3.59 13.48
N PHE A 126 0.34 2.37 13.39
CA PHE A 126 0.66 1.75 12.13
C PHE A 126 -0.60 1.50 11.27
N PHE A 127 -1.66 0.90 11.83
CA PHE A 127 -2.91 0.67 11.10
C PHE A 127 -3.55 1.98 10.66
N PHE A 128 -3.52 3.01 11.52
CA PHE A 128 -3.97 4.35 11.14
C PHE A 128 -3.19 4.89 9.93
N TRP A 129 -1.87 4.79 9.95
CA TRP A 129 -1.03 5.26 8.86
C TRP A 129 -1.17 4.41 7.60
N ALA A 130 -1.35 3.09 7.74
CA ALA A 130 -1.60 2.18 6.63
C ALA A 130 -2.88 2.56 5.87
N MET A 131 -3.95 2.90 6.57
CA MET A 131 -5.19 3.39 5.97
C MET A 131 -4.96 4.70 5.21
N LEU A 132 -4.27 5.66 5.82
CA LEU A 132 -3.93 6.93 5.14
C LEU A 132 -3.07 6.72 3.90
N HIS A 133 -2.09 5.82 3.96
CA HIS A 133 -1.23 5.48 2.85
C HIS A 133 -2.02 4.91 1.67
N VAL A 134 -2.91 3.94 1.93
CA VAL A 134 -3.76 3.34 0.90
C VAL A 134 -4.66 4.38 0.24
N LEU A 135 -5.28 5.27 1.02
CA LEU A 135 -6.11 6.33 0.49
C LEU A 135 -5.30 7.36 -0.31
N HIS A 136 -4.09 7.72 0.16
CA HIS A 136 -3.21 8.61 -0.58
C HIS A 136 -2.75 8.02 -1.92
N GLN A 137 -2.50 6.72 -1.98
CA GLN A 137 -2.22 6.04 -3.26
C GLN A 137 -3.40 6.14 -4.21
N VAL A 138 -4.62 5.89 -3.74
CA VAL A 138 -5.83 6.03 -4.59
C VAL A 138 -5.94 7.46 -5.11
N THR A 139 -5.75 8.46 -4.24
CA THR A 139 -5.73 9.87 -4.64
C THR A 139 -4.63 10.15 -5.68
N TYR A 140 -3.44 9.57 -5.51
CA TYR A 140 -2.37 9.68 -6.50
C TYR A 140 -2.79 9.13 -7.86
N ILE A 141 -3.41 7.94 -7.91
CA ILE A 141 -3.88 7.34 -9.17
C ILE A 141 -4.95 8.23 -9.83
N VAL A 142 -5.87 8.78 -9.05
CA VAL A 142 -6.86 9.76 -9.51
C VAL A 142 -6.15 10.97 -10.12
N GLU A 143 -5.09 11.45 -9.48
CA GLU A 143 -4.29 12.56 -9.96
C GLU A 143 -3.44 12.23 -11.18
N LEU A 144 -3.01 10.98 -11.36
CA LEU A 144 -2.38 10.54 -12.61
C LEU A 144 -3.32 10.72 -13.80
N TYR A 145 -4.61 10.37 -13.63
CA TYR A 145 -5.61 10.57 -14.69
C TYR A 145 -5.90 12.04 -14.94
N ASN A 146 -6.04 12.85 -13.88
CA ASN A 146 -6.22 14.30 -14.02
C ASN A 146 -5.00 14.94 -14.69
N HIS A 147 -3.79 14.63 -14.24
CA HIS A 147 -2.55 15.15 -14.80
C HIS A 147 -2.41 14.81 -16.29
N LYS A 148 -2.72 13.56 -16.67
CA LYS A 148 -2.71 13.17 -18.09
C LYS A 148 -3.73 13.96 -18.90
N GLU A 149 -4.95 14.11 -18.37
CA GLU A 149 -5.99 14.90 -19.02
C GLU A 149 -5.56 16.36 -19.22
N HIS A 150 -5.05 17.02 -18.17
CA HIS A 150 -4.69 18.45 -18.21
C HIS A 150 -3.47 18.76 -19.07
N THR A 151 -2.44 17.90 -19.02
CA THR A 151 -1.13 18.22 -19.62
C THR A 151 -1.05 17.77 -21.08
N ILE A 152 -1.76 16.70 -21.43
CA ILE A 152 -1.56 15.98 -22.70
C ILE A 152 -2.83 16.00 -23.56
N VAL A 153 -3.96 15.55 -23.01
CA VAL A 153 -5.17 15.30 -23.83
C VAL A 153 -5.98 16.60 -24.04
N ARG A 154 -6.19 17.37 -22.97
CA ARG A 154 -7.02 18.58 -22.93
C ARG A 154 -6.27 19.71 -22.22
N ARG A 155 -5.30 20.31 -22.92
CA ARG A 155 -4.52 21.46 -22.40
C ARG A 155 -5.46 22.62 -22.06
N GLY A 156 -5.49 23.01 -20.77
CA GLY A 156 -6.40 24.04 -20.23
C GLY A 156 -7.71 23.50 -19.63
N SER A 157 -7.72 22.26 -19.15
CA SER A 157 -8.91 21.44 -18.85
C SER A 157 -10.02 22.03 -17.96
N ALA A 158 -11.22 21.51 -18.22
CA ALA A 158 -12.50 21.73 -17.56
C ALA A 158 -12.66 21.12 -16.14
N VAL A 159 -11.61 20.51 -15.57
CA VAL A 159 -11.66 19.99 -14.19
C VAL A 159 -11.22 21.09 -13.21
N SER A 160 -12.20 21.74 -12.60
CA SER A 160 -11.96 22.77 -11.58
C SER A 160 -11.32 22.20 -10.32
N LEU A 161 -10.67 23.06 -9.52
CA LEU A 161 -10.19 22.68 -8.18
C LEU A 161 -11.32 22.09 -7.33
N GLN A 162 -12.53 22.62 -7.46
CA GLN A 162 -13.72 22.10 -6.79
C GLN A 162 -14.03 20.65 -7.21
N SER A 163 -13.93 20.32 -8.50
CA SER A 163 -14.15 18.95 -8.98
C SER A 163 -13.14 17.97 -8.37
N ARG A 164 -11.86 18.37 -8.28
CA ARG A 164 -10.80 17.57 -7.62
C ARG A 164 -11.04 17.40 -6.13
N MET A 165 -11.43 18.46 -5.43
CA MET A 165 -11.74 18.39 -3.99
C MET A 165 -12.91 17.44 -3.70
N ILE A 166 -13.92 17.38 -4.57
CA ILE A 166 -15.03 16.43 -4.45
C ILE A 166 -14.53 14.98 -4.65
N ASP A 167 -13.71 14.74 -5.67
CA ASP A 167 -13.09 13.43 -5.94
C ASP A 167 -12.25 12.97 -4.72
N TYR A 168 -11.47 13.87 -4.11
CA TYR A 168 -10.68 13.57 -2.91
C TYR A 168 -11.56 13.32 -1.70
N ALA A 169 -12.58 14.14 -1.47
CA ALA A 169 -13.45 14.02 -0.32
C ALA A 169 -14.11 12.63 -0.27
N VAL A 170 -14.66 12.15 -1.39
CA VAL A 170 -15.31 10.83 -1.42
C VAL A 170 -14.31 9.69 -1.22
N VAL A 171 -13.10 9.78 -1.80
CA VAL A 171 -12.04 8.77 -1.62
C VAL A 171 -11.57 8.75 -0.17
N LEU A 172 -11.23 9.90 0.39
CA LEU A 172 -10.68 10.00 1.75
C LEU A 172 -11.70 9.64 2.83
N THR A 173 -13.00 9.68 2.54
CA THR A 173 -14.04 9.44 3.55
C THR A 173 -14.65 8.04 3.48
N CYS A 174 -14.48 7.31 2.37
CA CYS A 174 -15.24 6.07 2.14
C CYS A 174 -14.99 4.94 3.13
N LEU A 175 -13.80 4.84 3.74
CA LEU A 175 -13.45 3.75 4.66
C LEU A 175 -13.92 3.99 6.11
N PHE A 176 -14.10 5.25 6.50
CA PHE A 176 -14.29 5.64 7.90
C PHE A 176 -15.67 5.31 8.51
N PRO A 177 -16.81 5.32 7.78
CA PRO A 177 -18.11 5.05 8.40
C PRO A 177 -18.19 3.71 9.11
N MET A 178 -17.78 2.62 8.46
CA MET A 178 -17.86 1.28 9.05
C MET A 178 -16.82 1.06 10.15
N ALA A 179 -15.63 1.67 10.03
CA ALA A 179 -14.63 1.66 11.10
C ALA A 179 -15.14 2.41 12.34
N ALA A 180 -15.70 3.62 12.16
CA ALA A 180 -16.30 4.41 13.22
C ALA A 180 -17.48 3.68 13.89
N PHE A 181 -18.29 2.97 13.12
CA PHE A 181 -19.35 2.12 13.66
C PHE A 181 -18.78 1.06 14.61
N LYS A 182 -17.76 0.30 14.21
CA LYS A 182 -17.11 -0.69 15.08
C LYS A 182 -16.46 -0.09 16.30
N ILE A 183 -15.80 1.05 16.16
CA ILE A 183 -15.21 1.79 17.29
C ILE A 183 -16.30 2.16 18.30
N SER A 184 -17.46 2.65 17.83
CA SER A 184 -18.58 3.01 18.70
C SER A 184 -19.25 1.82 19.42
N GLN A 185 -19.01 0.59 18.93
CA GLN A 185 -19.52 -0.64 19.53
C GLN A 185 -18.47 -1.36 20.39
N GLY A 186 -17.23 -0.84 20.47
CA GLY A 186 -16.14 -1.53 21.16
C GLY A 186 -15.69 -2.82 20.46
N THR A 187 -15.95 -2.97 19.15
CA THR A 187 -15.65 -4.19 18.38
C THR A 187 -14.54 -3.98 17.35
N PHE A 188 -13.73 -2.94 17.52
CA PHE A 188 -12.65 -2.61 16.59
C PHE A 188 -11.36 -3.35 16.96
N ALA A 189 -11.22 -4.56 16.42
CA ALA A 189 -10.08 -5.44 16.65
C ALA A 189 -9.44 -5.93 15.33
N VAL A 190 -8.14 -6.22 15.37
CA VAL A 190 -7.39 -6.86 14.28
C VAL A 190 -6.69 -8.11 14.81
N GLY A 191 -7.09 -9.27 14.29
CA GLY A 191 -6.68 -10.56 14.85
C GLY A 191 -7.11 -10.65 16.31
N THR A 192 -6.17 -10.91 17.21
CA THR A 192 -6.40 -10.97 18.67
C THR A 192 -6.19 -9.63 19.38
N ASN A 193 -5.78 -8.58 18.65
CA ASN A 193 -5.46 -7.27 19.23
C ASN A 193 -6.67 -6.34 19.18
N ASP A 194 -7.16 -5.96 20.35
CA ASP A 194 -8.21 -4.96 20.52
C ASP A 194 -7.62 -3.54 20.41
N LEU A 195 -7.84 -2.89 19.27
CA LEU A 195 -7.33 -1.56 18.98
C LEU A 195 -8.14 -0.47 19.70
N THR A 196 -9.36 -0.77 20.15
CA THR A 196 -10.23 0.18 20.86
C THR A 196 -9.61 0.68 22.16
N ARG A 197 -8.80 -0.16 22.83
CA ARG A 197 -8.20 0.14 24.14
C ARG A 197 -7.31 1.38 24.19
N VAL A 198 -6.76 1.78 23.04
CA VAL A 198 -5.90 2.97 22.95
C VAL A 198 -6.62 4.16 22.31
N ILE A 199 -7.88 3.99 21.89
CA ILE A 199 -8.72 5.06 21.39
C ILE A 199 -9.38 5.75 22.59
N PRO A 200 -9.26 7.08 22.74
CA PRO A 200 -9.91 7.78 23.85
C PRO A 200 -11.43 7.56 23.88
N ASP A 201 -12.01 7.40 25.07
CA ASP A 201 -13.43 7.10 25.29
C ASP A 201 -14.36 8.07 24.54
N ALA A 202 -13.97 9.34 24.45
CA ALA A 202 -14.71 10.35 23.70
C ALA A 202 -15.01 9.95 22.24
N PHE A 203 -14.15 9.16 21.60
CA PHE A 203 -14.32 8.67 20.23
C PHE A 203 -15.06 7.33 20.14
N GLN A 204 -15.31 6.65 21.25
CA GLN A 204 -16.02 5.36 21.30
C GLN A 204 -17.55 5.53 21.39
N HIS A 205 -18.06 6.70 21.03
CA HIS A 205 -19.48 7.03 21.12
C HIS A 205 -20.15 7.14 19.74
N PRO A 206 -21.49 7.00 19.65
CA PRO A 206 -22.23 6.99 18.38
C PRO A 206 -22.03 8.23 17.50
N TRP A 207 -21.66 9.38 18.08
CA TRP A 207 -21.44 10.61 17.32
C TRP A 207 -20.33 10.45 16.28
N LEU A 208 -19.29 9.64 16.55
CA LEU A 208 -18.18 9.43 15.62
C LEU A 208 -18.69 8.74 14.35
N PHE A 209 -19.54 7.73 14.50
CA PHE A 209 -20.20 7.05 13.38
C PHE A 209 -21.08 8.01 12.60
N VAL A 210 -21.96 8.76 13.27
CA VAL A 210 -22.87 9.71 12.62
C VAL A 210 -22.08 10.79 11.85
N ALA A 211 -21.01 11.31 12.44
CA ALA A 211 -20.16 12.31 11.80
C ALA A 211 -19.44 11.73 10.57
N ALA A 212 -18.78 10.58 10.71
CA ALA A 212 -18.06 9.92 9.61
C ALA A 212 -19.00 9.54 8.46
N ALA A 213 -20.17 8.98 8.77
CA ALA A 213 -21.19 8.65 7.79
C ALA A 213 -21.74 9.91 7.11
N GLY A 214 -22.06 10.96 7.88
CA GLY A 214 -22.56 12.23 7.33
C GLY A 214 -21.59 12.85 6.34
N VAL A 215 -20.31 12.96 6.71
CA VAL A 215 -19.26 13.49 5.82
C VAL A 215 -19.12 12.63 4.56
N PHE A 216 -19.13 11.31 4.70
CA PHE A 216 -19.04 10.40 3.55
C PHE A 216 -20.24 10.54 2.60
N PHE A 217 -21.48 10.49 3.10
CA PHE A 217 -22.67 10.55 2.24
C PHE A 217 -22.85 11.92 1.57
N VAL A 218 -22.46 13.01 2.22
CA VAL A 218 -22.38 14.34 1.58
C VAL A 218 -21.35 14.33 0.46
N SER A 219 -20.16 13.77 0.70
CA SER A 219 -19.09 13.66 -0.30
C SER A 219 -19.51 12.78 -1.48
N LEU A 220 -20.19 11.65 -1.22
CA LEU A 220 -20.73 10.75 -2.22
C LEU A 220 -21.81 11.43 -3.06
N GLY A 221 -22.74 12.14 -2.42
CA GLY A 221 -23.77 12.92 -3.12
C GLY A 221 -23.16 13.98 -4.04
N ALA A 222 -22.17 14.73 -3.54
CA ALA A 222 -21.42 15.70 -4.34
C ALA A 222 -20.72 15.03 -5.53
N PHE A 223 -20.07 13.89 -5.32
CA PHE A 223 -19.40 13.12 -6.38
C PHE A 223 -20.37 12.64 -7.47
N ILE A 224 -21.55 12.13 -7.09
CA ILE A 224 -22.58 11.68 -8.04
C ILE A 224 -23.10 12.86 -8.86
N VAL A 225 -23.50 13.95 -8.21
CA VAL A 225 -24.01 15.15 -8.90
C VAL A 225 -22.97 15.72 -9.87
N LYS A 226 -21.72 15.86 -9.39
CA LYS A 226 -20.59 16.31 -10.19
C LYS A 226 -20.35 15.41 -11.41
N SER A 227 -20.35 14.09 -11.22
CA SER A 227 -20.15 13.13 -12.31
C SER A 227 -21.27 13.16 -13.35
N ILE A 228 -22.52 13.36 -12.93
CA ILE A 228 -23.67 13.53 -13.85
C ILE A 228 -23.51 14.82 -14.67
N GLN A 229 -23.10 15.92 -14.03
CA GLN A 229 -22.85 17.18 -14.73
C GLN A 229 -21.72 17.06 -15.75
N GLU A 230 -20.59 16.47 -15.35
CA GLU A 230 -19.45 16.21 -16.24
C GLU A 230 -19.83 15.28 -17.41
N HIS A 231 -20.70 14.30 -17.17
CA HIS A 231 -21.22 13.41 -18.22
C HIS A 231 -22.08 14.18 -19.23
N ARG A 232 -23.03 14.99 -18.75
CA ARG A 232 -23.91 15.81 -19.60
C ARG A 232 -23.13 16.84 -20.43
N ALA A 233 -22.03 17.36 -19.87
CA ALA A 233 -21.15 18.29 -20.56
C ALA A 233 -20.14 17.61 -21.50
N GLY A 234 -20.10 16.27 -21.58
CA GLY A 234 -19.17 15.53 -22.44
C GLY A 234 -17.70 15.60 -22.00
N ILE A 235 -17.44 16.02 -20.76
CA ILE A 235 -16.08 16.20 -20.22
C ILE A 235 -15.67 15.11 -19.23
N LEU A 236 -16.56 14.18 -18.89
CA LEU A 236 -16.28 13.13 -17.91
C LEU A 236 -15.03 12.30 -18.23
N ASN A 237 -14.13 12.21 -17.26
CA ASN A 237 -12.98 11.31 -17.30
C ASN A 237 -13.38 9.91 -16.82
N TRP A 238 -13.87 9.09 -17.74
CA TRP A 238 -14.39 7.75 -17.46
C TRP A 238 -13.43 6.84 -16.67
N PRO A 239 -12.13 6.69 -17.05
CA PRO A 239 -11.19 5.86 -16.28
C PRO A 239 -11.12 6.25 -14.80
N LYS A 240 -11.00 7.56 -14.52
CA LYS A 240 -10.99 8.10 -13.17
C LYS A 240 -12.29 7.84 -12.43
N THR A 241 -13.44 8.17 -13.04
CA THR A 241 -14.75 8.05 -12.38
C THR A 241 -15.07 6.60 -12.05
N ILE A 242 -14.77 5.66 -12.95
CA ILE A 242 -14.92 4.22 -12.70
C ILE A 242 -14.02 3.79 -11.54
N PHE A 243 -12.75 4.24 -11.56
CA PHE A 243 -11.79 3.90 -10.52
C PHE A 243 -12.24 4.36 -9.12
N ILE A 244 -12.72 5.61 -9.00
CA ILE A 244 -13.28 6.13 -7.74
C ILE A 244 -14.51 5.32 -7.33
N GLY A 245 -15.43 5.05 -8.26
CA GLY A 245 -16.64 4.25 -7.98
C GLY A 245 -16.33 2.87 -7.41
N LEU A 246 -15.36 2.16 -8.00
CA LEU A 246 -14.91 0.85 -7.50
C LEU A 246 -14.21 0.95 -6.15
N THR A 247 -13.42 2.00 -5.92
CA THR A 247 -12.81 2.27 -4.62
C THR A 247 -13.88 2.40 -3.54
N VAL A 248 -14.88 3.25 -3.77
CA VAL A 248 -15.98 3.46 -2.81
C VAL A 248 -16.73 2.16 -2.56
N ALA A 249 -17.05 1.41 -3.61
CA ALA A 249 -17.80 0.15 -3.50
C ALA A 249 -17.09 -0.90 -2.63
N VAL A 250 -15.75 -0.91 -2.62
CA VAL A 250 -14.97 -1.89 -1.86
C VAL A 250 -14.54 -1.38 -0.49
N PHE A 251 -14.10 -0.13 -0.37
CA PHE A 251 -13.60 0.40 0.90
C PHE A 251 -14.71 0.71 1.90
N PHE A 252 -15.90 1.10 1.42
CA PHE A 252 -17.04 1.33 2.30
C PHE A 252 -17.41 0.10 3.16
N PRO A 253 -17.63 -1.10 2.59
CA PRO A 253 -17.96 -2.27 3.40
C PRO A 253 -16.74 -2.93 4.07
N LEU A 254 -15.51 -2.53 3.75
CA LEU A 254 -14.30 -3.25 4.17
C LEU A 254 -14.22 -3.47 5.69
N ALA A 255 -14.52 -2.43 6.47
CA ALA A 255 -14.49 -2.53 7.92
C ALA A 255 -15.70 -3.24 8.53
N ALA A 256 -16.73 -3.58 7.73
CA ALA A 256 -17.93 -4.26 8.20
C ALA A 256 -17.72 -5.76 8.47
N PHE A 257 -16.71 -6.38 7.83
CA PHE A 257 -16.45 -7.82 7.96
C PHE A 257 -15.97 -8.20 9.36
N GLU A 258 -16.39 -9.35 9.86
CA GLU A 258 -16.03 -9.84 11.21
C GLU A 258 -14.52 -9.98 11.37
N ASN A 259 -13.87 -10.71 10.46
CA ASN A 259 -12.42 -10.82 10.42
C ASN A 259 -11.83 -9.66 9.63
N LEU A 260 -11.54 -8.57 10.35
CA LEU A 260 -11.03 -7.34 9.78
C LEU A 260 -9.64 -7.53 9.14
N ASP A 261 -8.80 -8.39 9.74
CA ASP A 261 -7.43 -8.67 9.28
C ASP A 261 -7.41 -9.26 7.86
N THR A 262 -8.18 -10.32 7.60
CA THR A 262 -8.25 -10.93 6.27
C THR A 262 -8.97 -10.06 5.25
N ALA A 263 -9.97 -9.28 5.68
CA ALA A 263 -10.60 -8.28 4.82
C ALA A 263 -9.60 -7.20 4.38
N PHE A 264 -8.79 -6.67 5.32
CA PHE A 264 -7.71 -5.74 5.01
C PHE A 264 -6.66 -6.34 4.08
N GLN A 265 -6.37 -7.64 4.16
CA GLN A 265 -5.48 -8.28 3.18
C GLN A 265 -6.04 -8.22 1.75
N GLY A 266 -7.36 -8.26 1.59
CA GLY A 266 -8.02 -7.99 0.32
C GLY A 266 -7.67 -6.62 -0.25
N ALA A 267 -7.81 -5.59 0.58
CA ALA A 267 -7.44 -4.21 0.22
C ALA A 267 -5.93 -4.07 -0.04
N ASN A 268 -5.08 -4.67 0.81
CA ASN A 268 -3.63 -4.68 0.65
C ASN A 268 -3.21 -5.33 -0.67
N MET A 269 -3.84 -6.44 -1.04
CA MET A 269 -3.56 -7.14 -2.28
C MET A 269 -3.90 -6.27 -3.50
N TRP A 270 -5.09 -5.65 -3.49
CA TRP A 270 -5.53 -4.76 -4.57
C TRP A 270 -4.63 -3.54 -4.73
N HIS A 271 -4.40 -2.83 -3.62
CA HIS A 271 -3.49 -1.69 -3.54
C HIS A 271 -2.09 -2.03 -4.04
N SER A 272 -1.54 -3.16 -3.60
CA SER A 272 -0.20 -3.62 -3.97
C SER A 272 -0.12 -3.95 -5.47
N PHE A 273 -1.14 -4.58 -6.05
CA PHE A 273 -1.18 -4.86 -7.49
C PHE A 273 -1.14 -3.59 -8.32
N GLN A 274 -1.92 -2.58 -7.95
CA GLN A 274 -1.95 -1.29 -8.64
C GLN A 274 -0.61 -0.58 -8.55
N TYR A 275 -0.03 -0.53 -7.34
CA TYR A 275 1.25 0.10 -7.10
C TYR A 275 2.36 -0.54 -7.91
N LEU A 276 2.48 -1.88 -7.84
CA LEU A 276 3.51 -2.61 -8.57
C LEU A 276 3.37 -2.36 -10.08
N ALA A 277 2.14 -2.36 -10.60
CA ALA A 277 1.87 -2.07 -12.00
C ALA A 277 2.36 -0.67 -12.38
N ILE A 278 2.01 0.37 -11.61
CA ILE A 278 2.41 1.76 -11.87
C ILE A 278 3.90 1.96 -11.69
N THR A 279 4.47 1.48 -10.59
CA THR A 279 5.90 1.61 -10.27
C THR A 279 6.77 0.96 -11.34
N PHE A 280 6.42 -0.26 -11.78
CA PHE A 280 7.16 -0.92 -12.85
C PHE A 280 6.93 -0.24 -14.20
N TYR A 281 5.74 0.29 -14.47
CA TYR A 281 5.50 1.08 -15.67
C TYR A 281 6.38 2.35 -15.71
N ILE A 282 6.45 3.09 -14.60
CA ILE A 282 7.31 4.28 -14.46
C ILE A 282 8.79 3.93 -14.66
N ILE A 283 9.27 2.84 -14.04
CA ILE A 283 10.66 2.38 -14.22
C ILE A 283 10.93 2.03 -15.70
N LYS A 284 9.98 1.39 -16.38
CA LYS A 284 10.12 1.05 -17.80
C LYS A 284 10.11 2.29 -18.71
N ILE A 285 9.34 3.31 -18.38
CA ILE A 285 9.42 4.62 -19.05
C ILE A 285 10.83 5.19 -18.87
N LYS A 286 11.35 5.25 -17.64
CA LYS A 286 12.70 5.79 -17.38
C LYS A 286 13.80 4.97 -18.05
N GLN A 287 13.60 3.66 -18.24
CA GLN A 287 14.52 2.81 -19.01
C GLN A 287 14.51 3.13 -20.52
N GLN A 288 13.38 3.57 -21.08
CA GLN A 288 13.23 3.85 -22.50
C GLN A 288 13.58 5.30 -22.87
N TYR A 289 13.14 6.26 -22.06
CA TYR A 289 13.23 7.69 -22.35
C TYR A 289 14.17 8.45 -21.42
N GLY A 290 14.57 7.83 -20.31
CA GLY A 290 15.43 8.43 -19.29
C GLY A 290 16.81 7.80 -19.23
N ASN A 291 17.50 8.08 -18.12
CA ASN A 291 18.89 7.69 -17.86
C ASN A 291 19.00 6.49 -16.87
N LEU A 292 18.05 5.55 -16.87
CA LEU A 292 17.98 4.51 -15.83
C LEU A 292 19.28 3.69 -15.67
N ASP A 293 19.98 3.38 -16.76
CA ASP A 293 21.25 2.64 -16.71
C ASP A 293 22.35 3.41 -15.96
N GLN A 294 22.30 4.74 -15.97
CA GLN A 294 23.25 5.61 -15.26
C GLN A 294 22.79 5.87 -13.82
N SER A 295 21.52 6.20 -13.63
CA SER A 295 21.00 6.60 -12.33
C SER A 295 20.79 5.40 -11.38
N ALA A 296 20.35 4.26 -11.91
CA ALA A 296 19.95 3.08 -11.14
C ALA A 296 20.43 1.78 -11.81
N PRO A 297 21.76 1.52 -11.89
CA PRO A 297 22.31 0.41 -12.68
C PRO A 297 21.83 -0.97 -12.23
N LEU A 298 21.58 -1.16 -10.93
CA LEU A 298 21.00 -2.41 -10.42
C LEU A 298 19.57 -2.60 -10.92
N VAL A 299 18.74 -1.57 -10.83
CA VAL A 299 17.33 -1.60 -11.29
C VAL A 299 17.29 -1.82 -12.80
N ALA A 300 18.15 -1.14 -13.56
CA ALA A 300 18.27 -1.29 -15.00
C ALA A 300 18.55 -2.74 -15.40
N ARG A 301 19.49 -3.44 -14.73
CA ARG A 301 19.79 -4.86 -14.98
C ARG A 301 18.54 -5.75 -14.86
N PHE A 302 17.73 -5.54 -13.83
CA PHE A 302 16.48 -6.29 -13.61
C PHE A 302 15.31 -5.78 -14.47
N SER A 303 15.45 -4.62 -15.12
CA SER A 303 14.45 -4.03 -16.03
C SER A 303 14.62 -4.46 -17.49
N LYS A 304 15.72 -5.12 -17.90
CA LYS A 304 16.00 -5.43 -19.32
C LYS A 304 15.03 -6.43 -19.97
N GLY A 305 14.21 -7.16 -19.21
CA GLY A 305 13.22 -8.09 -19.73
C GLY A 305 12.07 -7.40 -20.49
N LYS A 306 11.35 -8.15 -21.34
CA LYS A 306 10.12 -7.65 -22.01
C LYS A 306 9.00 -7.36 -21.00
N ASP A 307 8.97 -8.09 -19.90
CA ASP A 307 8.00 -7.95 -18.82
C ASP A 307 8.64 -7.33 -17.56
N SER A 308 7.83 -7.17 -16.52
CA SER A 308 8.25 -6.62 -15.22
C SER A 308 8.66 -7.71 -14.22
N ARG A 309 8.88 -8.96 -14.66
CA ARG A 309 9.20 -10.07 -13.75
C ARG A 309 10.52 -9.87 -13.03
N GLY A 310 11.54 -9.34 -13.72
CA GLY A 310 12.84 -9.06 -13.10
C GLY A 310 12.73 -8.03 -11.96
N LEU A 311 11.93 -6.96 -12.16
CA LEU A 311 11.68 -5.96 -11.12
C LEU A 311 10.92 -6.56 -9.93
N PHE A 312 9.97 -7.46 -10.19
CA PHE A 312 9.26 -8.19 -9.13
C PHE A 312 10.19 -9.11 -8.34
N VAL A 313 11.04 -9.88 -9.02
CA VAL A 313 12.05 -10.74 -8.38
C VAL A 313 13.01 -9.92 -7.52
N LEU A 314 13.52 -8.79 -8.04
CA LEU A 314 14.38 -7.90 -7.25
C LEU A 314 13.66 -7.40 -6.00
N SER A 315 12.38 -7.02 -6.13
CA SER A 315 11.58 -6.58 -4.99
C SER A 315 11.33 -7.69 -3.96
N ALA A 316 11.07 -8.91 -4.42
CA ALA A 316 10.90 -10.06 -3.54
C ALA A 316 12.21 -10.46 -2.82
N LEU A 317 13.35 -10.42 -3.51
CA LEU A 317 14.66 -10.73 -2.93
C LEU A 317 15.03 -9.78 -1.80
N MET A 318 14.59 -8.52 -1.87
CA MET A 318 14.81 -7.53 -0.81
C MET A 318 14.12 -7.90 0.51
N LEU A 319 13.11 -8.79 0.52
CA LEU A 319 12.49 -9.28 1.75
C LEU A 319 13.50 -10.02 2.64
N PHE A 320 14.62 -10.49 2.09
CA PHE A 320 15.73 -11.02 2.88
C PHE A 320 16.22 -10.01 3.93
N GLY A 321 16.18 -8.71 3.64
CA GLY A 321 16.50 -7.66 4.61
C GLY A 321 15.62 -7.72 5.85
N SER A 322 14.31 -7.95 5.70
CA SER A 322 13.38 -8.14 6.81
C SER A 322 13.69 -9.39 7.62
N VAL A 323 14.10 -10.49 6.98
CA VAL A 323 14.53 -11.72 7.66
C VAL A 323 15.78 -11.48 8.52
N VAL A 324 16.75 -10.74 8.00
CA VAL A 324 17.96 -10.38 8.75
C VAL A 324 17.61 -9.54 9.97
N VAL A 325 16.78 -8.50 9.81
CA VAL A 325 16.32 -7.68 10.94
C VAL A 325 15.57 -8.52 11.96
N PHE A 326 14.69 -9.43 11.53
CA PHE A 326 13.98 -10.34 12.44
C PHE A 326 14.95 -11.17 13.30
N ILE A 327 15.96 -11.78 12.69
CA ILE A 327 16.96 -12.60 13.41
C ILE A 327 17.72 -11.75 14.44
N VAL A 328 18.17 -10.56 14.04
CA VAL A 328 18.88 -9.64 14.94
C VAL A 328 17.98 -9.21 16.10
N MET A 329 16.75 -8.81 15.83
CA MET A 329 15.81 -8.38 16.87
C MET A 329 15.41 -9.52 17.78
N ARG A 330 15.26 -10.74 17.25
CA ARG A 330 14.96 -11.94 18.05
C ARG A 330 16.08 -12.26 19.03
N PHE A 331 17.32 -12.09 18.59
CA PHE A 331 18.50 -12.22 19.44
C PHE A 331 18.52 -11.12 20.53
N LEU A 332 18.35 -9.85 20.15
CA LEU A 332 18.35 -8.73 21.10
C LEU A 332 17.23 -8.84 22.14
N ALA A 333 16.00 -9.21 21.72
CA ALA A 333 14.87 -9.42 22.63
C ALA A 333 15.11 -10.55 23.63
N GLY A 334 15.99 -11.51 23.32
CA GLY A 334 16.42 -12.57 24.23
C GLY A 334 17.11 -12.06 25.50
N TYR A 335 17.72 -10.88 25.44
CA TYR A 335 18.41 -10.25 26.58
C TYR A 335 17.50 -9.30 27.37
N VAL A 336 16.25 -9.12 26.94
CA VAL A 336 15.29 -8.22 27.59
C VAL A 336 14.25 -9.06 28.33
N ASN A 337 13.98 -8.67 29.58
CA ASN A 337 12.85 -9.16 30.35
C ASN A 337 11.71 -8.15 30.22
N PRO A 338 10.54 -8.53 29.67
CA PRO A 338 9.44 -7.60 29.46
C PRO A 338 8.86 -7.17 30.81
N ALA A 339 8.96 -5.88 31.12
CA ALA A 339 8.38 -5.32 32.36
C ALA A 339 6.85 -5.43 32.42
N ILE A 340 6.19 -5.63 31.27
CA ILE A 340 4.73 -5.76 31.15
C ILE A 340 4.22 -7.17 31.52
N ILE A 341 5.10 -8.18 31.59
CA ILE A 341 4.71 -9.56 31.91
C ILE A 341 5.18 -9.88 33.33
N ASP A 342 4.27 -9.77 34.28
CA ASP A 342 4.54 -10.08 35.68
C ASP A 342 4.53 -11.61 35.91
N PRO A 343 5.65 -12.21 36.39
CA PRO A 343 5.70 -13.63 36.74
C PRO A 343 4.59 -14.07 37.70
N ALA A 344 4.12 -13.19 38.60
CA ALA A 344 3.08 -13.49 39.57
C ALA A 344 1.69 -13.72 38.95
N THR A 345 1.49 -13.30 37.68
CA THR A 345 0.21 -13.46 36.97
C THR A 345 0.01 -14.89 36.44
N TYR A 346 1.07 -15.69 36.38
CA TYR A 346 1.04 -17.01 35.75
C TYR A 346 1.06 -18.14 36.77
N ALA A 347 0.18 -19.12 36.57
CA ALA A 347 0.05 -20.27 37.47
C ALA A 347 1.28 -21.19 37.48
N THR A 348 2.10 -21.17 36.43
CA THR A 348 3.32 -21.99 36.32
C THR A 348 4.46 -21.21 35.66
N THR A 349 5.70 -21.60 35.96
CA THR A 349 6.90 -21.07 35.32
C THR A 349 6.89 -21.31 33.80
N ASP A 350 6.40 -22.46 33.34
CA ASP A 350 6.31 -22.78 31.91
C ASP A 350 5.35 -21.84 31.18
N ALA A 351 4.21 -21.50 31.79
CA ALA A 351 3.26 -20.55 31.22
C ALA A 351 3.87 -19.14 31.11
N TYR A 352 4.62 -18.71 32.14
CA TYR A 352 5.37 -17.46 32.11
C TYR A 352 6.43 -17.44 31.00
N LEU A 353 7.27 -18.48 30.91
CA LEU A 353 8.32 -18.57 29.89
C LEU A 353 7.74 -18.58 28.47
N LYS A 354 6.61 -19.26 28.26
CA LYS A 354 5.90 -19.24 26.97
C LYS A 354 5.38 -17.84 26.64
N ALA A 355 4.80 -17.12 27.60
CA ALA A 355 4.33 -15.76 27.39
C ALA A 355 5.47 -14.79 27.04
N VAL A 356 6.61 -14.89 27.74
CA VAL A 356 7.82 -14.11 27.42
C VAL A 356 8.35 -14.45 26.03
N ASP A 357 8.36 -15.72 25.64
CA ASP A 357 8.84 -16.14 24.32
C ASP A 357 7.97 -15.60 23.18
N LEU A 358 6.65 -15.67 23.33
CA LEU A 358 5.70 -15.08 22.40
C LEU A 358 5.89 -13.58 22.26
N TRP A 359 6.06 -12.86 23.38
CA TRP A 359 6.34 -11.43 23.34
C TRP A 359 7.65 -11.13 22.60
N ARG A 360 8.72 -11.90 22.84
CA ARG A 360 10.00 -11.73 22.13
C ARG A 360 9.85 -11.98 20.62
N PHE A 361 9.03 -12.96 20.26
CA PHE A 361 8.71 -13.24 18.86
C PHE A 361 7.96 -12.05 18.24
N ASP A 362 6.90 -11.56 18.89
CA ASP A 362 6.08 -10.45 18.39
C ASP A 362 6.91 -9.17 18.23
N VAL A 363 7.74 -8.83 19.22
CA VAL A 363 8.65 -7.67 19.14
C VAL A 363 9.57 -7.80 17.93
N ALA A 364 10.19 -8.95 17.73
CA ALA A 364 11.08 -9.18 16.59
C ALA A 364 10.33 -9.12 15.24
N TYR A 365 9.17 -9.78 15.18
CA TYR A 365 8.31 -9.87 13.99
C TYR A 365 7.81 -8.49 13.55
N TYR A 366 7.17 -7.75 14.45
CA TYR A 366 6.63 -6.43 14.14
C TYR A 366 7.73 -5.41 13.92
N THR A 367 8.85 -5.47 14.64
CA THR A 367 9.98 -4.58 14.34
C THR A 367 10.50 -4.80 12.92
N ALA A 368 10.71 -6.07 12.54
CA ALA A 368 11.27 -6.42 11.25
C ALA A 368 10.39 -6.01 10.08
N ILE A 369 9.06 -6.15 10.21
CA ILE A 369 8.14 -5.81 9.13
C ILE A 369 7.83 -4.31 9.14
N LEU A 370 7.38 -3.77 10.27
CA LEU A 370 6.84 -2.41 10.35
C LEU A 370 7.92 -1.34 10.11
N SER A 371 9.20 -1.63 10.36
CA SER A 371 10.30 -0.70 10.03
C SER A 371 10.36 -0.41 8.53
N PHE A 372 10.41 -1.45 7.69
CA PHE A 372 10.44 -1.27 6.24
C PHE A 372 9.11 -0.74 5.72
N LEU A 373 8.01 -1.17 6.32
CA LEU A 373 6.68 -0.82 5.86
C LEU A 373 6.38 0.66 6.12
N TRP A 374 6.80 1.19 7.26
CA TRP A 374 6.66 2.61 7.56
C TRP A 374 7.67 3.48 6.79
N ILE A 375 8.89 3.00 6.53
CA ILE A 375 9.81 3.66 5.58
C ILE A 375 9.17 3.76 4.19
N HIS A 376 8.59 2.66 3.71
CA HIS A 376 7.86 2.60 2.45
C HIS A 376 6.75 3.65 2.41
N TYR A 377 5.90 3.72 3.44
CA TYR A 377 4.85 4.74 3.54
C TYR A 377 5.43 6.15 3.45
N TYR A 378 6.47 6.44 4.23
CA TYR A 378 7.11 7.75 4.25
C TYR A 378 7.63 8.17 2.87
N HIS A 379 8.33 7.28 2.18
CA HIS A 379 8.85 7.52 0.84
C HIS A 379 7.72 7.66 -0.19
N ASP A 380 6.70 6.82 -0.09
CA ASP A 380 5.57 6.85 -1.03
C ASP A 380 4.70 8.08 -0.88
N HIS A 381 4.46 8.57 0.34
CA HIS A 381 3.78 9.86 0.53
C HIS A 381 4.50 10.99 -0.19
N PHE A 382 5.84 10.93 -0.27
CA PHE A 382 6.58 11.88 -1.09
C PHE A 382 6.41 11.60 -2.59
N LEU A 383 6.60 10.35 -3.03
CA LEU A 383 6.48 9.97 -4.46
C LEU A 383 5.10 10.27 -5.05
N PHE A 384 4.04 10.16 -4.25
CA PHE A 384 2.65 10.44 -4.63
C PHE A 384 2.36 11.94 -4.84
N THR A 385 3.33 12.81 -4.57
CA THR A 385 3.25 14.24 -4.91
C THR A 385 4.08 14.60 -6.15
N ASN A 386 4.82 13.64 -6.73
CA ASN A 386 5.75 13.86 -7.84
C ASN A 386 5.28 13.16 -9.15
N PHE A 387 5.11 13.95 -10.22
CA PHE A 387 4.69 13.52 -11.56
C PHE A 387 5.81 13.52 -12.61
N GLU A 388 7.04 13.89 -12.24
CA GLU A 388 8.16 14.14 -13.18
C GLU A 388 8.42 12.97 -14.14
N ALA A 389 8.37 11.73 -13.64
CA ALA A 389 8.67 10.56 -14.46
C ALA A 389 7.59 10.29 -15.53
N LEU A 390 6.38 10.81 -15.36
CA LEU A 390 5.36 10.79 -16.42
C LEU A 390 5.57 11.91 -17.41
N ASP A 391 5.96 13.10 -16.95
CA ASP A 391 6.19 14.26 -17.83
C ASP A 391 7.26 13.95 -18.89
N GLU A 392 8.33 13.25 -18.52
CA GLU A 392 9.36 12.80 -19.47
C GLU A 392 8.82 11.85 -20.54
N ALA A 393 7.83 11.01 -20.21
CA ALA A 393 7.23 10.06 -21.14
C ALA A 393 6.39 10.74 -22.24
N PHE A 394 5.83 11.91 -21.92
CA PHE A 394 4.85 12.59 -22.77
C PHE A 394 5.38 13.83 -23.47
N LYS A 395 6.63 14.23 -23.20
CA LYS A 395 7.42 15.06 -24.12
C LYS A 395 7.54 14.36 -25.48
#